data_AF-A0A6A2XFJ6-F1
#
_entry.id   AF-A0A6A2XFJ6-F1
#
_cell.length_a   1.000
_cell.length_b   1.000
_cell.length_c   1.000
_cell.angle_alpha   90.00
_cell.angle_beta   90.00
_cell.angle_gamma   90.00
#
_symmetry.space_group_name_H-M   'P 1'
#
loop_
_entity.id
_entity.type
_entity.pdbx_description
1 polymer ?
#
loop_
_entity_poly.entity_id
_entity_poly.type
_entity_poly.pdbx_seq_one_letter_code
_entity_poly.pdbx_strand_id
1 'polypeptide(L)'
;MLVKALESNWSVLSEEIGLWIPTEINNQEHDDKPEGVEDTEDDEQILAGRPLPRECHAELHTDYNGAAVRWGLTHHKESAADCCQACLDQAKNAKPDEKKCNIWVYCPSETGCYSPDKYQHKHMECWLKFSEKPRLNFKDRYSEAYRDAHPKAPVMVPWVSGITSS
;
A
#
# COMPACT_ATOMS: atom_id res chain seq x y z
N MET A 1 -3.32 -21.42 -43.20
CA MET A 1 -3.39 -20.39 -44.26
C MET A 1 -4.35 -19.25 -43.88
N LEU A 2 -4.23 -18.68 -42.68
CA LEU A 2 -5.07 -17.55 -42.21
C LEU A 2 -4.26 -16.26 -42.00
N VAL A 3 -2.96 -16.36 -41.76
CA VAL A 3 -2.06 -15.21 -41.58
C VAL A 3 -1.82 -14.44 -42.89
N LYS A 4 -1.73 -15.16 -44.03
CA LYS A 4 -1.47 -14.53 -45.34
C LYS A 4 -2.64 -13.71 -45.92
N ALA A 5 -3.86 -13.89 -45.42
CA ALA A 5 -5.04 -13.18 -45.91
C ALA A 5 -5.17 -11.77 -45.29
N LEU A 6 -4.59 -11.53 -44.10
CA LEU A 6 -4.64 -10.22 -43.43
C LEU A 6 -3.56 -9.25 -43.93
N GLU A 7 -2.39 -9.76 -44.33
CA GLU A 7 -1.30 -8.92 -44.82
C GLU A 7 -1.53 -8.40 -46.25
N SER A 8 -2.33 -9.08 -47.06
CA SER A 8 -2.41 -8.78 -48.50
C SER A 8 -3.38 -7.65 -48.86
N ASN A 9 -4.15 -7.11 -47.92
CA ASN A 9 -5.18 -6.09 -48.23
C ASN A 9 -5.44 -5.08 -47.10
N TRP A 10 -4.50 -4.93 -46.16
CA TRP A 10 -4.63 -4.00 -45.03
C TRP A 10 -4.80 -2.55 -45.49
N SER A 11 -4.10 -2.14 -46.54
CA SER A 11 -4.23 -0.80 -47.14
C SER A 11 -5.65 -0.52 -47.64
N VAL A 12 -6.24 -1.46 -48.39
CA VAL A 12 -7.61 -1.34 -48.92
C VAL A 12 -8.64 -1.29 -47.78
N LEU A 13 -8.47 -2.16 -46.78
CA LEU A 13 -9.34 -2.16 -45.59
C LEU A 13 -9.24 -0.85 -44.81
N SER A 14 -8.02 -0.30 -44.63
CA SER A 14 -7.80 0.96 -43.90
C SER A 14 -8.44 2.16 -44.59
N GLU A 15 -8.43 2.22 -45.92
CA GLU A 15 -9.12 3.25 -46.70
C GLU A 15 -10.64 3.14 -46.59
N GLU A 16 -11.19 1.92 -46.69
CA GLU A 16 -12.64 1.67 -46.63
C GLU A 16 -13.25 2.02 -45.26
N ILE A 17 -12.50 1.79 -44.17
CA ILE A 17 -12.93 2.14 -42.81
C ILE A 17 -12.53 3.57 -42.40
N GLY A 18 -11.91 4.35 -43.29
CA GLY A 18 -11.47 5.73 -43.03
C GLY A 18 -10.33 5.84 -42.00
N LEU A 19 -9.58 4.77 -41.76
CA LEU A 19 -8.47 4.73 -40.82
C LEU A 19 -7.19 5.18 -41.54
N TRP A 20 -6.94 6.48 -41.51
CA TRP A 20 -5.71 7.08 -42.06
C TRP A 20 -4.63 7.14 -40.98
N ILE A 21 -3.77 6.11 -40.90
CA ILE A 21 -2.60 6.11 -40.03
C ILE A 21 -1.39 6.53 -40.87
N PRO A 22 -0.70 7.64 -40.55
CA PRO A 22 0.53 8.03 -41.23
C PRO A 22 1.57 6.91 -41.19
N THR A 23 2.26 6.67 -42.30
CA THR A 23 3.37 5.69 -42.36
C THR A 23 4.53 6.06 -41.44
N GLU A 24 4.64 7.35 -41.12
CA GLU A 24 5.61 7.89 -40.18
C GLU A 24 4.85 8.63 -39.07
N ILE A 25 4.94 8.11 -37.85
CA ILE A 25 4.46 8.78 -36.65
C ILE A 25 5.67 9.52 -36.06
N ASN A 26 5.75 10.83 -36.26
CA ASN A 26 6.73 11.65 -35.56
C ASN A 26 6.20 11.97 -34.16
N ASN A 27 6.55 11.15 -33.18
CA ASN A 27 6.27 11.45 -31.77
C ASN A 27 7.24 12.54 -31.31
N GLN A 28 6.73 13.74 -31.10
CA GLN A 28 7.47 14.77 -30.39
C GLN A 28 7.17 14.61 -28.90
N GLU A 29 8.15 14.12 -28.15
CA GLU A 29 8.06 14.03 -26.70
C GLU A 29 8.05 15.46 -26.14
N HIS A 30 6.91 15.85 -25.57
CA HIS A 30 6.76 17.11 -24.86
C HIS A 30 6.98 16.84 -23.38
N ASP A 31 8.07 17.40 -22.85
CA ASP A 31 8.31 17.43 -21.41
C ASP A 31 7.49 18.58 -20.81
N ASP A 32 6.20 18.31 -20.54
CA ASP A 32 5.30 19.26 -19.88
C ASP A 32 5.58 19.37 -18.37
N LYS A 33 6.67 18.77 -17.89
CA LYS A 33 7.04 18.75 -16.48
C LYS A 33 7.54 20.14 -16.05
N PRO A 34 6.95 20.74 -15.00
CA PRO A 34 7.41 22.03 -14.50
C PRO A 34 8.83 21.93 -13.92
N GLU A 35 9.69 22.89 -14.26
CA GLU A 35 11.06 22.97 -13.74
C GLU A 35 11.08 23.00 -12.21
N GLY A 36 11.84 22.10 -11.59
CA GLY A 36 11.99 22.00 -10.13
C GLY A 36 11.16 20.90 -9.46
N VAL A 37 10.36 20.16 -10.22
CA VAL A 37 9.82 18.87 -9.76
C VAL A 37 10.85 17.80 -10.14
N GLU A 38 11.65 17.36 -9.18
CA GLU A 38 12.43 16.12 -9.38
C GLU A 38 11.44 14.96 -9.47
N ASP A 39 11.63 14.04 -10.42
CA ASP A 39 11.00 12.73 -10.30
C ASP A 39 11.76 12.06 -9.17
N THR A 40 11.34 12.30 -7.94
CA THR A 40 11.76 11.43 -6.86
C THR A 40 11.21 10.07 -7.24
N GLU A 41 12.10 9.16 -7.65
CA GLU A 41 11.85 7.72 -7.80
C GLU A 41 11.39 7.06 -6.48
N ASP A 42 11.04 7.87 -5.49
CA ASP A 42 10.07 7.56 -4.45
C ASP A 42 8.70 7.36 -5.11
N ASP A 43 8.53 6.21 -5.77
CA ASP A 43 7.26 5.52 -5.89
C ASP A 43 6.73 5.16 -4.47
N GLU A 44 6.66 6.16 -3.58
CA GLU A 44 5.94 6.10 -2.33
C GLU A 44 4.53 5.70 -2.70
N GLN A 45 4.21 4.43 -2.46
CA GLN A 45 2.89 3.86 -2.64
C GLN A 45 1.88 4.85 -2.04
N ILE A 46 1.19 5.58 -2.91
CA ILE A 46 0.35 6.72 -2.50
C ILE A 46 -0.73 6.16 -1.58
N LEU A 47 -0.63 6.48 -0.30
CA LEU A 47 -1.63 6.06 0.67
C LEU A 47 -2.88 6.92 0.50
N ALA A 48 -4.02 6.27 0.37
CA ALA A 48 -5.29 6.96 0.28
C ALA A 48 -5.59 7.77 1.56
N GLY A 49 -6.22 8.92 1.38
CA GLY A 49 -6.66 9.80 2.47
C GLY A 49 -5.77 11.02 2.68
N ARG A 50 -5.84 11.60 3.87
CA ARG A 50 -5.06 12.79 4.23
C ARG A 50 -3.57 12.44 4.43
N PRO A 51 -2.66 13.40 4.24
CA PRO A 51 -1.24 13.18 4.51
C PRO A 51 -0.98 12.71 5.94
N LEU A 52 -0.03 11.79 6.09
CA LEU A 52 0.39 11.27 7.40
C LEU A 52 1.21 12.32 8.16
N PRO A 53 0.84 12.64 9.42
CA PRO A 53 1.69 13.46 10.29
C PRO A 53 3.07 12.83 10.50
N ARG A 54 4.12 13.65 10.65
CA ARG A 54 5.50 13.17 10.87
C ARG A 54 5.66 12.34 12.15
N GLU A 55 4.93 12.69 13.20
CA GLU A 55 4.89 11.96 14.48
C GLU A 55 4.37 10.53 14.36
N CYS A 56 3.72 10.17 13.24
CA CYS A 56 3.26 8.83 12.97
C CYS A 56 4.38 7.87 12.55
N HIS A 57 5.53 8.40 12.09
CA HIS A 57 6.66 7.64 11.56
C HIS A 57 6.22 6.47 10.69
N ALA A 58 5.42 6.80 9.67
CA ALA A 58 4.81 5.81 8.82
C ALA A 58 5.87 5.10 7.97
N GLU A 59 5.73 3.78 7.89
CA GLU A 59 6.55 2.90 7.10
C GLU A 59 5.65 2.00 6.26
N LEU A 60 5.83 2.08 4.94
CA LEU A 60 5.21 1.15 4.00
C LEU A 60 5.78 -0.25 4.20
N HIS A 61 5.01 -1.26 3.79
CA HIS A 61 5.39 -2.67 3.84
C HIS A 61 5.94 -3.12 5.19
N THR A 62 5.26 -2.74 6.27
CA THR A 62 5.75 -2.94 7.63
C THR A 62 4.63 -3.42 8.54
N ASP A 63 4.90 -4.47 9.31
CA ASP A 63 4.07 -4.90 10.44
C ASP A 63 4.92 -4.94 11.71
N TYR A 64 4.51 -4.18 12.72
CA TYR A 64 5.11 -4.18 14.04
C TYR A 64 4.39 -5.12 15.00
N ASN A 65 5.17 -5.86 15.78
CA ASN A 65 4.66 -6.66 16.89
C ASN A 65 4.25 -5.79 18.08
N GLY A 66 3.24 -6.23 18.83
CA GLY A 66 2.80 -5.56 20.06
C GLY A 66 1.52 -6.15 20.62
N ALA A 67 1.23 -5.82 21.87
CA ALA A 67 -0.03 -6.19 22.50
C ALA A 67 -1.16 -5.28 21.97
N ALA A 68 -2.22 -5.86 21.41
CA ALA A 68 -3.36 -5.09 20.94
C ALA A 68 -4.05 -4.37 22.10
N VAL A 69 -4.09 -3.04 22.05
CA VAL A 69 -4.93 -2.19 22.90
C VAL A 69 -6.28 -1.90 22.23
N ARG A 70 -6.33 -2.00 20.90
CA ARG A 70 -7.57 -2.07 20.11
C ARG A 70 -7.37 -3.07 18.97
N TRP A 71 -8.31 -4.00 18.82
CA TRP A 71 -8.29 -5.03 17.79
C TRP A 71 -8.76 -4.46 16.44
N GLY A 72 -7.97 -4.65 15.39
CA GLY A 72 -8.29 -4.16 14.04
C GLY A 72 -9.48 -4.87 13.40
N LEU A 73 -9.72 -6.15 13.72
CA LEU A 73 -10.87 -6.93 13.23
C LEU A 73 -12.23 -6.22 13.42
N THR A 74 -12.34 -5.36 14.43
CA THR A 74 -13.56 -4.59 14.74
C THR A 74 -13.30 -3.08 14.78
N HIS A 75 -12.13 -2.64 14.34
CA HIS A 75 -11.73 -1.23 14.35
C HIS A 75 -11.19 -0.84 12.98
N HIS A 76 -12.06 -0.25 12.17
CA HIS A 76 -11.72 0.20 10.82
C HIS A 76 -11.53 1.71 10.78
N LYS A 77 -10.63 2.18 9.90
CA LYS A 77 -10.35 3.59 9.63
C LYS A 77 -10.22 3.84 8.14
N GLU A 78 -10.66 5.00 7.69
CA GLU A 78 -10.68 5.36 6.26
C GLU A 78 -9.28 5.51 5.66
N SER A 79 -8.27 5.79 6.49
CA SER A 79 -6.90 5.99 6.04
C SER A 79 -5.87 5.58 7.10
N ALA A 80 -4.62 5.41 6.66
CA ALA A 80 -3.47 5.22 7.53
C ALA A 80 -3.31 6.40 8.52
N ALA A 81 -3.52 7.63 8.05
CA ALA A 81 -3.45 8.84 8.87
C ALA A 81 -4.51 8.84 10.00
N ASP A 82 -5.72 8.34 9.72
CA ASP A 82 -6.76 8.23 10.73
C ASP A 82 -6.51 7.08 11.71
N CYS A 83 -5.81 6.03 11.27
CA CYS A 83 -5.35 4.97 12.15
C CYS A 83 -4.26 5.46 13.11
N CYS A 84 -3.27 6.20 12.62
CA CYS A 84 -2.28 6.84 13.47
C CYS A 84 -2.94 7.80 14.47
N GLN A 85 -3.85 8.65 14.02
CA GLN A 85 -4.56 9.58 14.91
C GLN A 85 -5.33 8.83 16.00
N ALA A 86 -5.97 7.71 15.66
CA ALA A 86 -6.65 6.88 16.65
C ALA A 86 -5.67 6.30 17.70
N CYS A 87 -4.43 5.99 17.32
CA CYS A 87 -3.39 5.60 18.28
C CYS A 87 -3.05 6.74 19.24
N LEU A 88 -2.77 7.94 18.70
CA LEU A 88 -2.45 9.13 19.48
C LEU A 88 -3.60 9.49 20.44
N ASP A 89 -4.83 9.45 19.96
CA ASP A 89 -6.03 9.73 20.74
C ASP A 89 -6.23 8.67 21.84
N GLN A 90 -6.01 7.38 21.54
CA GLN A 90 -6.08 6.33 22.56
C GLN A 90 -5.00 6.53 23.62
N ALA A 91 -3.77 6.84 23.23
CA ALA A 91 -2.66 7.08 24.15
C ALA A 91 -2.92 8.27 25.09
N LYS A 92 -3.53 9.34 24.57
CA LYS A 92 -3.91 10.53 25.33
C LYS A 92 -5.03 10.26 26.34
N ASN A 93 -5.99 9.40 25.98
CA ASN A 93 -7.18 9.12 26.79
C ASN A 93 -7.05 7.87 27.68
N ALA A 94 -5.96 7.11 27.54
CA ALA A 94 -5.70 5.92 28.34
C ALA A 94 -5.61 6.27 29.83
N LYS A 95 -6.23 5.41 30.66
CA LYS A 95 -6.14 5.52 32.12
C LYS A 95 -4.73 5.19 32.63
N PRO A 96 -4.38 5.57 33.88
CA PRO A 96 -3.04 5.32 34.43
C PRO A 96 -2.60 3.85 34.44
N ASP A 97 -3.53 2.91 34.51
CA ASP A 97 -3.33 1.47 34.51
C ASP A 97 -3.43 0.82 33.12
N GLU A 98 -3.84 1.57 32.10
CA GLU A 98 -4.00 1.09 30.74
C GLU A 98 -2.71 1.30 29.93
N LYS A 99 -2.44 0.35 29.04
CA LYS A 99 -1.37 0.48 28.05
C LYS A 99 -1.74 1.57 27.05
N LYS A 100 -0.85 2.55 26.89
CA LYS A 100 -0.97 3.62 25.89
C LYS A 100 -0.54 3.10 24.54
N CYS A 101 -1.31 3.34 23.49
CA CYS A 101 -0.91 2.99 22.14
C CYS A 101 0.40 3.71 21.79
N ASN A 102 1.33 2.96 21.20
CA ASN A 102 2.53 3.55 20.61
C ASN A 102 2.89 2.96 19.25
N ILE A 103 2.08 2.01 18.75
CA ILE A 103 2.25 1.35 17.47
C ILE A 103 0.88 1.29 16.81
N TRP A 104 0.79 1.71 15.55
CA TRP A 104 -0.41 1.55 14.72
C TRP A 104 -0.07 0.70 13.50
N VAL A 105 -0.99 -0.17 13.09
CA VAL A 105 -0.86 -0.99 11.88
C VAL A 105 -2.17 -0.92 11.10
N TYR A 106 -2.07 -0.52 9.84
CA TYR A 106 -3.20 -0.25 8.95
C TYR A 106 -3.16 -1.16 7.72
N CYS A 107 -4.33 -1.65 7.30
CA CYS A 107 -4.47 -2.37 6.04
C CYS A 107 -4.99 -1.45 4.91
N PRO A 108 -4.13 -0.96 4.00
CA PRO A 108 -4.55 -0.14 2.86
C PRO A 108 -5.07 -0.97 1.66
N SER A 109 -4.89 -2.29 1.68
CA SER A 109 -5.22 -3.15 0.54
C SER A 109 -6.72 -3.44 0.50
N GLU A 110 -7.39 -3.10 -0.61
CA GLU A 110 -8.81 -3.40 -0.84
C GLU A 110 -9.12 -4.90 -0.80
N THR A 111 -8.16 -5.75 -1.18
CA THR A 111 -8.30 -7.22 -1.12
C THR A 111 -7.95 -7.79 0.26
N GLY A 112 -7.69 -6.94 1.25
CA GLY A 112 -7.25 -7.34 2.58
C GLY A 112 -5.74 -7.54 2.69
N CYS A 113 -5.29 -7.78 3.92
CA CYS A 113 -3.88 -7.88 4.27
C CYS A 113 -3.53 -9.28 4.81
N TYR A 114 -2.39 -9.79 4.42
CA TYR A 114 -1.92 -11.10 4.85
C TYR A 114 -1.28 -11.03 6.25
N SER A 115 -1.67 -11.95 7.13
CA SER A 115 -1.02 -12.25 8.40
C SER A 115 -0.94 -13.77 8.55
N PRO A 116 0.11 -14.35 9.14
CA PRO A 116 0.23 -15.79 9.37
C PRO A 116 -0.59 -16.27 10.58
N ASP A 117 -1.83 -15.80 10.71
CA ASP A 117 -2.76 -16.21 11.76
C ASP A 117 -4.04 -16.82 11.17
N LYS A 118 -5.01 -17.11 12.04
CA LYS A 118 -6.25 -17.80 11.67
C LYS A 118 -7.32 -16.87 11.07
N TYR A 119 -7.09 -15.56 11.08
CA TYR A 119 -8.06 -14.56 10.66
C TYR A 119 -7.87 -14.18 9.19
N GLN A 120 -8.93 -13.63 8.60
CA GLN A 120 -8.89 -12.99 7.30
C GLN A 120 -8.98 -11.49 7.53
N HIS A 121 -7.87 -10.79 7.34
CA HIS A 121 -7.84 -9.36 7.56
C HIS A 121 -8.38 -8.61 6.36
N LYS A 122 -9.24 -7.65 6.62
CA LYS A 122 -9.94 -6.87 5.60
C LYS A 122 -9.32 -5.50 5.40
N HIS A 123 -9.67 -4.88 4.27
CA HIS A 123 -9.36 -3.49 4.00
C HIS A 123 -9.78 -2.60 5.19
N MET A 124 -8.99 -1.56 5.46
CA MET A 124 -9.24 -0.53 6.47
C MET A 124 -9.06 -0.98 7.92
N GLU A 125 -8.66 -2.22 8.19
CA GLU A 125 -8.36 -2.65 9.55
C GLU A 125 -7.27 -1.77 10.17
N CYS A 126 -7.54 -1.26 11.37
CA CYS A 126 -6.64 -0.42 12.15
C CYS A 126 -6.35 -1.07 13.50
N TRP A 127 -5.14 -1.58 13.65
CA TRP A 127 -4.65 -2.21 14.86
C TRP A 127 -3.89 -1.20 15.70
N LEU A 128 -4.37 -0.97 16.91
CA LEU A 128 -3.68 -0.14 17.89
C LEU A 128 -2.97 -1.06 18.86
N LYS A 129 -1.65 -0.94 18.95
CA LYS A 129 -0.80 -1.85 19.71
C LYS A 129 0.08 -1.06 20.70
N PHE A 130 0.53 -1.76 21.74
CA PHE A 130 1.53 -1.29 22.67
C PHE A 130 2.70 -2.27 22.76
N SER A 131 3.92 -1.73 22.78
CA SER A 131 5.12 -2.45 23.20
C SER A 131 6.09 -1.51 23.90
N GLU A 132 6.69 -1.93 25.01
CA GLU A 132 7.79 -1.17 25.65
C GLU A 132 9.00 -1.05 24.72
N LYS A 133 9.20 -2.05 23.87
CA LYS A 133 10.27 -2.10 22.86
C LYS A 133 9.65 -2.57 21.55
N PRO A 134 9.18 -1.67 20.68
CA PRO A 134 8.64 -2.03 19.38
C PRO A 134 9.63 -2.91 18.61
N ARG A 135 9.12 -3.98 18.01
CA ARG A 135 9.91 -4.93 17.21
C ARG A 135 9.20 -5.18 15.90
N LEU A 136 9.96 -5.15 14.81
CA LEU A 136 9.46 -5.56 13.51
C LEU A 136 9.03 -7.02 13.56
N ASN A 137 7.86 -7.31 13.00
CA ASN A 137 7.41 -8.65 12.70
C ASN A 137 7.83 -9.00 11.28
N PHE A 138 7.37 -8.20 10.32
CA PHE A 138 7.71 -8.31 8.91
C PHE A 138 7.99 -6.93 8.33
N LYS A 139 8.94 -6.87 7.40
CA LYS A 139 9.33 -5.66 6.69
C LYS A 139 9.65 -6.00 5.24
N ASP A 140 9.25 -5.12 4.33
CA ASP A 140 9.51 -5.18 2.89
C ASP A 140 9.04 -6.50 2.26
N ARG A 141 9.98 -7.34 1.79
CA ARG A 141 9.70 -8.60 1.10
C ARG A 141 9.71 -9.76 2.08
N TYR A 142 8.70 -10.63 1.99
CA TYR A 142 8.79 -11.94 2.61
C TYR A 142 9.88 -12.76 1.91
N SER A 143 10.72 -13.45 2.69
CA SER A 143 11.77 -14.31 2.12
C SER A 143 11.17 -15.46 1.31
N GLU A 144 11.91 -15.96 0.32
CA GLU A 144 11.45 -17.09 -0.50
C GLU A 144 11.13 -18.31 0.36
N ALA A 145 12.04 -18.68 1.27
CA ALA A 145 11.81 -19.79 2.21
C ALA A 145 10.55 -19.61 3.06
N TYR A 146 10.23 -18.38 3.46
CA TYR A 146 8.99 -18.10 4.19
C TYR A 146 7.76 -18.29 3.31
N ARG A 147 7.80 -17.82 2.06
CA ARG A 147 6.71 -17.96 1.08
C ARG A 147 6.51 -19.40 0.60
N ASP A 148 7.57 -20.19 0.52
CA ASP A 148 7.51 -21.62 0.25
C ASP A 148 6.78 -22.37 1.37
N ALA A 149 7.07 -22.01 2.64
CA ALA A 149 6.38 -22.54 3.81
C ALA A 149 4.96 -21.97 3.97
N HIS A 150 4.69 -20.76 3.46
CA HIS A 150 3.42 -20.07 3.54
C HIS A 150 2.96 -19.61 2.15
N PRO A 151 2.40 -20.51 1.32
CA PRO A 151 2.09 -20.20 -0.10
C PRO A 151 1.07 -19.07 -0.32
N LYS A 152 0.35 -18.67 0.73
CA LYS A 152 -0.59 -17.54 0.71
C LYS A 152 0.07 -16.19 0.99
N ALA A 153 1.32 -16.18 1.44
CA ALA A 153 2.05 -14.95 1.72
C ALA A 153 2.34 -14.22 0.39
N PRO A 154 1.97 -12.94 0.27
CA PRO A 154 2.32 -12.12 -0.89
C PRO A 154 3.84 -11.90 -0.97
N VAL A 155 4.29 -11.21 -2.02
CA VAL A 155 5.72 -10.87 -2.16
C VAL A 155 6.12 -9.79 -1.15
N MET A 156 5.32 -8.72 -1.04
CA MET A 156 5.54 -7.61 -0.12
C MET A 156 4.62 -7.73 1.08
N VAL A 157 5.08 -7.26 2.24
CA VAL A 157 4.23 -7.05 3.42
C VAL A 157 3.11 -6.06 3.04
N PRO A 158 1.84 -6.42 3.19
CA PRO A 158 0.73 -5.57 2.71
C PRO A 158 0.29 -4.51 3.72
N TRP A 159 0.92 -4.48 4.89
CA TRP A 159 0.59 -3.56 5.98
C TRP A 159 1.39 -2.28 5.89
N VAL A 160 0.81 -1.20 6.41
CA VAL A 160 1.48 0.07 6.68
C VAL A 160 1.44 0.27 8.17
N SER A 161 2.56 0.63 8.78
CA SER A 161 2.58 0.84 10.23
C SER A 161 3.55 1.91 10.63
N GLY A 162 3.47 2.32 11.89
CA GLY A 162 4.41 3.27 12.44
C GLY A 162 4.42 3.22 13.96
N ILE A 163 5.49 3.77 14.51
CA ILE A 163 5.65 3.97 15.96
C ILE A 163 5.39 5.44 16.22
N THR A 164 4.43 5.77 17.07
CA THR A 164 4.16 7.18 17.37
C THR A 164 5.22 7.74 18.29
N SER A 165 5.73 8.93 17.97
CA SER A 165 6.52 9.72 18.91
C SER A 165 5.58 10.51 19.83
N SER A 166 5.84 10.45 21.13
CA SER A 166 5.09 11.13 22.19
C SER A 166 5.87 12.28 22.80
#